data_AF-A0A3D4QYQ9-F1
#
_entry.id   AF-A0A3D4QYQ9-F1
#
_cell.length_a   1.000
_cell.length_b   1.000
_cell.length_c   1.000
_cell.angle_alpha   90.00
_cell.angle_beta   90.00
_cell.angle_gamma   90.00
#
_symmetry.space_group_name_H-M   'P 1'
#
loop_
_entity.id
_entity.type
_entity.pdbx_description
1 polymer ?
#
loop_
_entity_poly.entity_id
_entity_poly.type
_entity_poly.pdbx_seq_one_letter_code
_entity_poly.pdbx_strand_id
1 'polypeptide(L)'
;MRNAARYEKKYRLALSQYYQFKNALMPYIQPDKYTVNRNDGKYFVRSLYFDTYNYEAFHEKENGNCGRIKLRLRTYAKSPDLAEPVSVELKTRKGDIVHKHSVFVS
;
A
#
# COMPACT_ATOMS: atom_id res chain seq x y z
N MET A 1 4.27 -16.82 4.91
CA MET A 1 4.69 -15.40 4.93
C MET A 1 5.12 -14.98 3.53
N ARG A 2 4.63 -13.85 3.02
CA ARG A 2 4.92 -13.33 1.67
C ARG A 2 5.97 -12.22 1.76
N ASN A 3 7.02 -12.32 0.96
CA ASN A 3 8.13 -11.37 0.93
C ASN A 3 8.21 -10.69 -0.44
N ALA A 4 8.50 -9.39 -0.46
CA ALA A 4 8.75 -8.65 -1.70
C ALA A 4 9.77 -7.54 -1.47
N ALA A 5 10.69 -7.37 -2.41
CA ALA A 5 11.60 -6.22 -2.48
C ALA A 5 11.28 -5.43 -3.75
N ARG A 6 11.18 -4.10 -3.65
CA ARG A 6 10.84 -3.24 -4.78
C ARG A 6 11.66 -1.95 -4.76
N TYR A 7 11.96 -1.46 -5.95
CA TYR A 7 12.34 -0.07 -6.18
C TYR A 7 11.05 0.75 -6.37
N GLU A 8 10.84 1.78 -5.56
CA GLU A 8 9.63 2.61 -5.60
C GLU A 8 9.99 4.09 -5.76
N LYS A 9 9.38 4.77 -6.74
CA LYS A 9 9.43 6.23 -6.91
C LYS A 9 8.02 6.82 -6.79
N LYS A 10 7.91 7.98 -6.14
CA LYS A 10 6.63 8.66 -5.91
C LYS A 10 6.75 10.10 -6.39
N TYR A 11 5.74 10.54 -7.12
CA TYR A 11 5.64 11.88 -7.68
C TYR A 11 4.36 12.52 -7.19
N ARG A 12 4.43 13.82 -6.85
CA ARG A 12 3.23 14.62 -6.60
C ARG A 12 2.71 15.08 -7.96
N LEU A 13 1.43 14.87 -8.21
CA LEU A 13 0.77 15.26 -9.44
C LEU A 13 -0.44 16.13 -9.10
N ALA A 14 -0.65 17.20 -9.87
CA ALA A 14 -1.93 17.88 -9.93
C ALA A 14 -2.99 16.94 -10.56
N LEU A 15 -4.27 17.21 -10.30
CA LEU A 15 -5.35 16.35 -10.81
C LEU A 15 -5.37 16.27 -12.35
N SER A 16 -5.07 17.38 -13.04
CA SER A 16 -4.93 17.41 -14.50
C SER A 16 -3.79 16.51 -15.00
N GLN A 17 -2.62 16.58 -14.36
CA GLN A 17 -1.46 15.74 -14.67
C GLN A 17 -1.77 14.25 -14.45
N TYR A 18 -2.53 13.92 -13.39
CA TYR A 18 -2.97 12.55 -13.14
C TYR A 18 -3.77 11.97 -14.30
N TYR A 19 -4.76 12.70 -14.83
CA TYR A 19 -5.57 12.22 -15.96
C TYR A 19 -4.74 12.08 -17.25
N GLN A 20 -3.86 13.05 -17.53
CA GLN A 20 -2.95 12.96 -18.68
C GLN A 20 -2.05 11.72 -18.59
N PHE A 21 -1.40 11.53 -17.43
CA PHE A 21 -0.51 10.40 -17.19
C PHE A 21 -1.25 9.06 -17.26
N LYS A 22 -2.44 8.96 -16.65
CA LYS A 22 -3.26 7.75 -16.69
C LYS A 22 -3.61 7.36 -18.13
N ASN A 23 -4.07 8.32 -18.94
CA ASN A 23 -4.46 8.05 -20.33
C ASN A 23 -3.24 7.65 -21.18
N ALA A 24 -2.09 8.29 -20.97
CA ALA A 24 -0.85 7.95 -21.66
C ALA A 24 -0.33 6.55 -21.32
N LEU A 25 -0.61 6.04 -20.11
CA LEU A 25 -0.19 4.71 -19.68
C LEU A 25 -1.04 3.57 -20.26
N MET A 26 -2.31 3.81 -20.62
CA MET A 26 -3.25 2.76 -21.01
C MET A 26 -2.73 1.77 -22.07
N PRO A 27 -1.95 2.17 -23.10
CA PRO A 27 -1.42 1.22 -24.08
C PRO A 27 -0.33 0.29 -23.54
N TYR A 28 0.27 0.62 -22.39
CA TYR A 28 1.49 -0.04 -21.87
C TYR A 28 1.24 -0.90 -20.64
N ILE A 29 0.08 -0.80 -20.00
CA ILE A 29 -0.26 -1.54 -18.78
C ILE A 29 -1.65 -2.17 -18.88
N GLN A 30 -1.78 -3.37 -18.34
CA GLN A 30 -3.06 -4.06 -18.24
C GLN A 30 -3.67 -3.85 -16.85
N PRO A 31 -4.99 -3.63 -16.75
CA PRO A 31 -5.69 -3.65 -15.48
C PRO A 31 -5.46 -4.97 -14.76
N ASP A 32 -5.28 -4.92 -13.44
CA ASP A 32 -5.10 -6.15 -12.67
C ASP A 32 -6.43 -6.91 -12.52
N LYS A 33 -6.34 -8.22 -12.28
CA LYS A 33 -7.50 -9.12 -12.17
C LYS A 33 -8.52 -8.72 -11.10
N TYR A 34 -8.11 -8.03 -10.03
CA TYR A 34 -9.03 -7.60 -8.97
C TYR A 34 -9.81 -6.35 -9.37
N THR A 35 -9.29 -5.60 -10.33
CA THR A 35 -9.93 -4.42 -10.91
C THR A 35 -10.95 -4.78 -11.99
N VAL A 36 -10.61 -5.74 -12.88
CA VAL A 36 -11.47 -6.16 -14.00
C VAL A 36 -12.81 -6.74 -13.52
N ASN A 37 -12.80 -7.47 -12.40
CA ASN A 37 -13.98 -8.16 -11.89
C ASN A 37 -14.96 -7.26 -11.13
N ARG A 38 -14.77 -5.92 -11.12
CA ARG A 38 -15.64 -4.97 -10.41
C ARG A 38 -16.23 -3.94 -11.37
N ASN A 39 -17.54 -3.66 -11.20
CA ASN A 39 -18.33 -2.81 -12.09
C ASN A 39 -17.78 -1.38 -12.28
N ASP A 40 -17.07 -0.84 -11.29
CA ASP A 40 -16.50 0.50 -11.31
C ASP A 40 -15.00 0.52 -11.65
N GLY A 41 -14.41 -0.64 -11.96
CA GLY A 41 -12.97 -0.78 -12.22
C GLY A 41 -12.13 -0.32 -11.03
N LYS A 42 -12.61 -0.53 -9.80
CA LYS A 42 -11.90 -0.13 -8.56
C LYS A 42 -12.14 -1.14 -7.46
N TYR A 43 -11.20 -1.22 -6.52
CA TYR A 43 -11.38 -1.96 -5.28
C TYR A 43 -11.11 -1.06 -4.07
N PHE A 44 -11.83 -1.35 -2.98
CA PHE A 44 -11.69 -0.61 -1.74
C PHE A 44 -10.39 -1.03 -1.04
N VAL A 45 -9.67 -0.08 -0.44
CA VAL A 45 -8.46 -0.36 0.32
C VAL A 45 -8.54 0.37 1.65
N ARG A 46 -8.45 -0.38 2.75
CA ARG A 46 -8.36 0.16 4.11
C ARG A 46 -7.05 -0.27 4.74
N SER A 47 -6.41 0.62 5.48
CA SER A 47 -5.19 0.30 6.23
C SER A 47 -5.19 0.99 7.58
N LEU A 48 -5.04 0.19 8.64
CA LEU A 48 -4.84 0.67 10.00
C LEU A 48 -3.35 0.57 10.32
N TYR A 49 -2.71 1.71 10.57
CA TYR A 49 -1.31 1.75 10.96
C TYR A 49 -1.19 1.62 12.47
N PHE A 50 -0.20 0.85 12.90
CA PHE A 50 0.13 0.67 14.30
C PHE A 50 1.32 1.56 14.64
N ASP A 51 1.30 2.09 15.85
CA ASP A 51 2.36 2.90 16.41
C ASP A 51 2.49 2.57 17.90
N THR A 52 3.54 3.09 18.53
CA THR A 52 3.71 3.03 19.99
C THR A 52 2.94 4.16 20.65
N TYR A 53 2.79 4.10 21.98
CA TYR A 53 2.17 5.16 22.78
C TYR A 53 2.83 6.54 22.55
N ASN A 54 4.14 6.54 22.31
CA ASN A 54 4.94 7.75 22.09
C ASN A 54 5.13 8.10 20.61
N TYR A 55 4.36 7.50 19.70
CA TYR A 55 4.42 7.79 18.26
C TYR A 55 5.81 7.59 17.62
N GLU A 56 6.56 6.59 18.07
CA GLU A 56 7.92 6.34 17.58
C GLU A 56 7.96 6.11 16.07
N ALA A 57 7.03 5.35 15.50
CA ALA A 57 7.00 5.07 14.06
C ALA A 57 6.67 6.33 13.24
N PHE A 58 5.84 7.22 13.78
CA PHE A 58 5.62 8.54 13.23
C PHE A 58 6.91 9.39 13.22
N HIS A 59 7.61 9.48 14.35
CA HIS A 59 8.84 10.26 14.45
C HIS A 59 9.96 9.71 13.55
N GLU A 60 10.15 8.39 13.48
CA GLU A 60 11.08 7.76 12.53
C GLU A 60 10.73 8.08 11.07
N LYS A 61 9.43 8.19 10.76
CA LYS A 61 8.94 8.50 9.43
C LYS A 61 9.23 9.95 9.05
N GLU A 62 9.03 10.89 9.95
CA GLU A 62 9.34 12.32 9.75
C GLU A 62 10.85 12.56 9.66
N ASN A 63 11.64 11.94 10.54
CA ASN A 63 13.10 12.12 10.58
C ASN A 63 13.84 11.42 9.42
N GLY A 64 13.15 10.59 8.64
CA GLY A 64 13.77 9.91 7.50
C GLY A 64 14.66 8.72 7.87
N ASN A 65 14.51 8.17 9.08
CA ASN A 65 15.37 7.12 9.62
C ASN A 65 15.46 5.90 8.70
N CYS A 66 16.68 5.38 8.51
CA CYS A 66 16.92 4.13 7.80
C CYS A 66 16.44 2.94 8.64
N GLY A 67 15.92 1.89 8.00
CA GLY A 67 15.48 0.69 8.70
C GLY A 67 14.13 0.79 9.41
N ARG A 68 13.53 1.99 9.48
CA ARG A 68 12.21 2.22 10.11
C ARG A 68 11.15 1.21 9.70
N ILE A 69 10.28 0.88 10.64
CA ILE A 69 9.25 -0.14 10.45
C ILE A 69 7.87 0.53 10.35
N LYS A 70 7.12 0.16 9.31
CA LYS A 70 5.70 0.52 9.17
C LYS A 70 4.87 -0.75 9.26
N LEU A 71 4.25 -0.96 10.41
CA LEU A 71 3.31 -2.05 10.65
C LEU A 71 1.88 -1.59 10.35
N ARG A 72 1.11 -2.42 9.65
CA ARG A 72 -0.30 -2.15 9.38
C ARG A 72 -1.12 -3.41 9.21
N LEU A 73 -2.40 -3.31 9.58
CA LEU A 73 -3.44 -4.22 9.09
C LEU A 73 -4.06 -3.64 7.82
N ARG A 74 -4.30 -4.48 6.82
CA ARG A 74 -4.90 -4.11 5.54
C ARG A 74 -6.04 -5.04 5.18
N THR A 75 -7.17 -4.47 4.76
CA THR A 75 -8.33 -5.19 4.23
C THR A 75 -8.88 -4.50 2.98
N TYR A 76 -9.59 -5.26 2.17
CA TYR A 76 -10.33 -4.80 0.99
C TYR A 76 -11.86 -4.85 1.20
N ALA A 77 -12.33 -5.25 2.38
CA ALA A 77 -13.74 -5.23 2.75
C ALA A 77 -14.26 -3.81 2.97
N LYS A 78 -15.49 -3.55 2.50
CA LYS A 78 -16.21 -2.29 2.72
C LYS A 78 -16.86 -2.22 4.11
N SER A 79 -17.39 -3.34 4.60
CA SER A 79 -18.02 -3.50 5.92
C SER A 79 -17.34 -4.60 6.75
N PRO A 80 -17.43 -4.55 8.09
CA PRO A 80 -16.86 -5.58 8.97
C PRO A 80 -17.46 -6.98 8.77
N ASP A 81 -18.71 -7.04 8.33
CA ASP A 81 -19.47 -8.30 8.17
C ASP A 81 -19.07 -9.09 6.92
N LEU A 82 -18.27 -8.48 6.03
CA LEU A 82 -17.71 -9.18 4.89
C LEU A 82 -16.48 -9.96 5.34
N ALA A 83 -16.55 -11.29 5.24
CA ALA A 83 -15.46 -12.22 5.52
C ALA A 83 -14.32 -12.14 4.48
N GLU A 84 -13.72 -10.97 4.33
CA GLU A 84 -12.52 -10.77 3.53
C GLU A 84 -11.27 -10.92 4.40
N PRO A 85 -10.24 -11.63 3.93
CA PRO A 85 -9.03 -11.86 4.71
C PRO A 85 -8.32 -10.56 5.05
N VAL A 86 -7.96 -10.39 6.33
CA VAL A 86 -7.13 -9.28 6.79
C VAL A 86 -5.66 -9.66 6.61
N SER A 87 -4.85 -8.74 6.08
CA SER A 87 -3.42 -8.93 5.98
C SER A 87 -2.67 -8.06 7.00
N VAL A 88 -1.83 -8.70 7.81
CA VAL A 88 -0.77 -8.02 8.55
C VAL A 88 0.38 -7.76 7.59
N GLU A 89 0.79 -6.51 7.45
CA GLU A 89 1.90 -6.10 6.60
C GLU A 89 2.94 -5.30 7.38
N LEU A 90 4.21 -5.65 7.19
CA LEU A 90 5.37 -4.94 7.70
C LEU A 90 6.18 -4.41 6.52
N LYS A 91 6.46 -3.10 6.50
CA LYS A 91 7.32 -2.46 5.50
C LYS A 91 8.53 -1.81 6.15
N THR A 92 9.70 -2.03 5.57
CA THR A 92 10.95 -1.33 5.93
C THR A 92 11.67 -0.82 4.68
N ARG A 93 12.46 0.24 4.83
CA ARG A 93 13.27 0.81 3.74
C ARG A 93 14.75 0.64 4.10
N LYS A 94 15.50 -0.01 3.21
CA LYS A 94 16.96 -0.15 3.27
C LYS A 94 17.56 0.50 2.03
N GLY A 95 18.14 1.69 2.19
CA GLY A 95 18.55 2.53 1.06
C GLY A 95 17.36 2.85 0.14
N ASP A 96 17.46 2.48 -1.14
CA ASP A 96 16.40 2.68 -2.12
C ASP A 96 15.44 1.49 -2.29
N ILE A 97 15.68 0.40 -1.55
CA ILE A 97 14.86 -0.80 -1.64
C ILE A 97 13.84 -0.80 -0.51
N VAL A 98 12.58 -0.99 -0.88
CA VAL A 98 11.48 -1.21 0.06
C VAL A 98 11.25 -2.71 0.19
N HIS A 99 11.43 -3.23 1.40
CA HIS A 99 11.08 -4.60 1.75
C HIS A 99 9.69 -4.64 2.36
N LYS A 100 8.86 -5.56 1.89
CA LYS A 100 7.52 -5.84 2.43
C LYS A 100 7.44 -7.31 2.83
N HIS A 101 7.01 -7.52 4.06
CA HIS A 101 6.62 -8.82 4.60
C HIS A 101 5.13 -8.80 4.89
N SER A 102 4.38 -9.84 4.53
CA SER A 102 2.96 -9.92 4.88
C SER A 102 2.43 -11.33 5.07
N VAL A 103 1.41 -11.45 5.90
CA VAL A 103 0.66 -12.69 6.15
C VAL A 103 -0.83 -12.37 6.21
N PHE A 104 -1.68 -13.34 5.90
CA PHE A 104 -3.12 -13.23 6.14
C PHE A 104 -3.42 -13.78 7.53
N VAL A 105 -4.39 -13.16 8.20
CA VAL A 105 -4.87 -13.57 9.52
C VAL A 105 -6.38 -13.76 9.45
N SER A 106 -6.87 -14.77 10.17
CA SER A 106 -8.28 -15.15 10.32
C SER A 106 -8.83 -14.63 11.63
#